data_AF-A0AA44XY11-F1
#
_entry.id   AF-A0AA44XY11-F1
#
_cell.length_a   1.000
_cell.length_b   1.000
_cell.length_c   1.000
_cell.angle_alpha   90.00
_cell.angle_beta   90.00
_cell.angle_gamma   90.00
#
_symmetry.space_group_name_H-M   'P 1'
#
loop_
_entity.id
_entity.type
_entity.pdbx_description
1 polymer ?
#
loop_
_entity_poly.entity_id
_entity_poly.type
_entity_poly.pdbx_seq_one_letter_code
_entity_poly.pdbx_strand_id
1 'polypeptide(L)' 'MRCGFNGLAAKVQTTLAENPFSGHIFVFRGRSGDLVKVLWWTGDGLCLLAKRLERGRFIWPVGTH' A
#
# COMPACT_ATOMS: atom_id res chain seq x y z
N MET A 1 -6.51 -7.38 -4.39
CA MET A 1 -5.34 -6.63 -4.90
C MET A 1 -4.28 -7.63 -5.31
N ARG A 2 -4.05 -7.84 -6.61
CA ARG A 2 -3.13 -8.86 -7.14
C ARG A 2 -1.69 -8.35 -7.35
N CYS A 3 -1.42 -7.08 -7.10
CA CYS A 3 -0.10 -6.46 -7.30
C CYS A 3 0.90 -6.87 -6.21
N GLY A 4 2.12 -7.24 -6.61
CA GLY A 4 3.32 -7.32 -5.75
C GLY A 4 4.11 -6.01 -5.77
N PHE A 5 5.41 -6.05 -5.46
CA PHE A 5 6.30 -4.87 -5.40
C PHE A 5 6.15 -3.93 -6.61
N ASN A 6 6.44 -4.40 -7.81
CA ASN A 6 6.44 -3.57 -9.02
C ASN A 6 5.07 -2.96 -9.32
N GLY A 7 4.00 -3.75 -9.15
CA GLY A 7 2.65 -3.27 -9.39
C GLY A 7 2.16 -2.24 -8.37
N LEU A 8 2.67 -2.28 -7.13
CA LEU A 8 2.37 -1.26 -6.12
C LEU A 8 3.25 -0.02 -6.30
N ALA A 9 4.54 -0.19 -6.59
CA ALA A 9 5.44 0.93 -6.91
C ALA A 9 4.95 1.72 -8.13
N ALA A 10 4.49 1.03 -9.17
CA ALA A 10 3.87 1.67 -10.34
C ALA A 10 2.63 2.49 -9.96
N LYS A 11 1.82 2.04 -8.98
CA LYS A 11 0.66 2.82 -8.50
C LYS A 11 1.08 4.06 -7.71
N VAL A 12 2.13 3.98 -6.91
CA VAL A 12 2.69 5.17 -6.25
C VAL A 12 3.06 6.22 -7.31
N GLN A 13 3.80 5.80 -8.35
CA GLN A 13 4.24 6.70 -9.41
C GLN A 13 3.07 7.25 -10.24
N THR A 14 2.13 6.40 -10.65
CA THR A 14 1.09 6.78 -11.64
C THR A 14 -0.18 7.33 -11.01
N THR A 15 -0.53 6.90 -9.81
CA THR A 15 -1.78 7.31 -9.14
C THR A 15 -1.53 8.40 -8.11
N LEU A 16 -0.46 8.30 -7.34
CA LEU A 16 -0.12 9.30 -6.31
C LEU A 16 0.85 10.36 -6.83
N ALA A 17 1.46 10.16 -8.00
CA ALA A 17 2.51 11.02 -8.55
C ALA A 17 3.72 11.18 -7.61
N GLU A 18 4.02 10.13 -6.83
CA GLU A 18 5.07 10.13 -5.82
C GLU A 18 6.22 9.17 -6.16
N ASN A 19 7.37 9.34 -5.50
CA ASN A 19 8.50 8.42 -5.65
C ASN A 19 8.36 7.20 -4.71
N PRO A 20 8.21 5.95 -5.23
CA PRO A 20 8.13 4.74 -4.40
C PRO A 20 9.43 4.38 -3.68
N PHE A 21 10.56 4.96 -4.09
CA PHE A 21 11.87 4.78 -3.45
C PHE A 21 12.23 5.92 -2.49
N SER A 22 11.26 6.79 -2.19
CA SER A 22 11.38 7.72 -1.07
C SER A 22 11.34 6.98 0.26
N GLY A 23 11.69 7.66 1.36
CA GLY A 23 11.51 7.14 2.72
C GLY A 23 10.04 7.10 3.18
N HIS A 24 9.07 7.32 2.28
CA HIS A 24 7.65 7.30 2.60
C HIS A 24 7.11 5.87 2.73
N ILE A 25 6.07 5.74 3.54
CA ILE A 25 5.32 4.50 3.72
C ILE A 25 4.00 4.61 2.96
N PHE A 26 3.81 3.76 1.95
CA PHE A 26 2.61 3.73 1.14
C PHE A 26 1.69 2.60 1.59
N VAL A 27 0.47 2.93 2.00
CA VAL A 27 -0.51 1.97 2.54
C VAL A 27 -1.65 1.78 1.54
N PHE A 28 -1.88 0.54 1.12
CA PHE A 28 -2.91 0.15 0.16
C PHE A 28 -3.95 -0.74 0.83
N ARG A 29 -5.22 -0.32 0.79
CA ARG A 29 -6.36 -1.16 1.19
C ARG A 29 -6.91 -1.94 0.00
N GLY A 30 -7.15 -3.23 0.18
CA GLY A 30 -7.91 -4.04 -0.78
C GLY A 30 -9.39 -3.64 -0.82
N ARG A 31 -10.05 -3.81 -1.97
CA ARG A 31 -11.47 -3.47 -2.16
C ARG A 31 -12.42 -4.13 -1.15
N SER A 32 -12.16 -5.39 -0.78
CA SER A 32 -12.95 -6.11 0.24
C SER A 32 -12.74 -5.58 1.67
N GLY A 33 -11.68 -4.80 1.88
CA GLY A 33 -11.34 -4.19 3.17
C GLY A 33 -10.67 -5.11 4.18
N ASP A 34 -10.53 -6.40 3.91
CA ASP A 34 -9.89 -7.40 4.77
C ASP A 34 -8.35 -7.46 4.60
N LEU A 35 -7.82 -6.84 3.54
CA LEU A 35 -6.40 -6.86 3.19
C LEU A 35 -5.81 -5.44 3.19
N VAL A 36 -4.65 -5.29 3.82
CA VAL A 36 -3.76 -4.13 3.65
C VAL A 36 -2.40 -4.60 3.16
N LYS A 37 -1.81 -3.83 2.24
CA LYS A 37 -0.39 -3.93 1.88
C LYS A 37 0.33 -2.62 2.19
N VAL A 38 1.54 -2.71 2.73
CA VAL A 38 2.39 -1.57 3.07
C VAL A 38 3.69 -1.69 2.29
N LEU A 39 4.03 -0.69 1.49
CA LEU A 39 5.23 -0.63 0.67
C LEU A 39 6.13 0.53 1.14
N TRP A 40 7.42 0.27 1.34
CA TRP A 40 8.41 1.31 1.64
C TRP A 40 9.80 0.88 1.17
N TRP A 41 10.69 1.85 0.97
CA TRP A 41 12.10 1.64 0.62
C TRP A 41 13.00 1.81 1.84
N THR A 42 13.95 0.92 2.03
CA THR A 42 14.87 0.92 3.18
C THR A 42 16.26 1.51 2.87
N GLY A 43 16.51 1.92 1.62
CA GLY A 43 17.85 2.35 1.17
C GLY A 43 18.54 1.30 0.30
N ASP A 44 18.27 0.02 0.57
CA ASP A 44 18.85 -1.15 -0.08
C ASP A 44 17.81 -2.05 -0.76
N GLY A 45 16.53 -1.92 -0.40
CA GLY A 45 15.47 -2.77 -0.94
C GLY A 45 14.06 -2.21 -0.75
N LEU A 46 13.13 -2.69 -1.58
CA LEU A 46 11.71 -2.49 -1.33
C LEU A 46 11.24 -3.54 -0.33
N CYS A 47 10.54 -3.08 0.70
CA CYS A 47 9.86 -3.92 1.68
C CYS A 47 8.35 -3.92 1.42
N LEU A 48 7.72 -5.08 1.56
CA LEU A 48 6.28 -5.26 1.39
C LEU A 48 5.72 -6.10 2.53
N LEU A 49 4.92 -5.47 3.37
CA LEU A 49 4.10 -6.16 4.36
C LEU A 49 2.69 -6.37 3.78
N ALA A 50 2.15 -7.58 3.92
CA ALA A 50 0.77 -7.89 3.59
C ALA A 50 0.06 -8.46 4.82
N LYS A 51 -1.00 -7.79 5.29
CA LYS A 51 -1.82 -8.25 6.41
C LYS A 51 -3.25 -8.49 5.96
N ARG A 52 -3.72 -9.72 6.14
CA ARG A 52 -5.11 -10.11 5.94
C ARG A 52 -5.77 -10.35 7.30
N LEU A 53 -7.00 -9.91 7.46
CA LEU A 53 -7.83 -10.21 8.62
C LEU A 53 -8.65 -11.47 8.34
N GLU A 54 -8.66 -12.40 9.29
CA GLU A 54 -9.52 -13.59 9.24
C GLU A 54 -11.00 -13.22 9.40
N ARG A 55 -11.28 -12.12 10.13
CA ARG A 55 -12.63 -11.55 10.31
C ARG A 55 -12.55 -10.03 10.37
N GLY A 56 -13.58 -9.36 9.83
CA GLY A 56 -13.71 -7.91 9.85
C GLY A 56 -13.04 -7.20 8.67
N ARG A 57 -12.93 -5.87 8.77
CA ARG A 57 -12.35 -5.00 7.73
C ARG A 57 -11.53 -3.91 8.39
N PHE A 58 -10.40 -3.55 7.78
CA PHE A 58 -9.70 -2.29 8.10
C PHE A 58 -10.63 -1.13 7.79
N ILE A 59 -10.93 -0.25 8.73
CA ILE A 59 -11.69 0.98 8.46
C ILE A 59 -10.71 2.00 7.89
N TRP A 60 -11.06 2.56 6.74
CA TRP A 60 -10.25 3.62 6.11
C TRP A 60 -10.84 4.97 6.51
N PRO A 61 -10.01 5.99 6.77
CA PRO A 61 -10.53 7.33 6.98
C PRO A 61 -11.38 7.73 5.77
N VAL A 62 -12.61 8.15 6.03
CA VAL A 62 -13.39 8.90 5.05
C VAL A 62 -12.81 10.31 5.05
N GLY A 63 -12.45 10.84 3.89
CA GLY A 63 -11.95 12.20 3.79
C GLY A 63 -13.02 13.14 4.33
N THR A 64 -12.77 13.78 5.46
CA THR A 64 -13.41 15.04 5.79
C THR A 64 -12.79 16.07 4.86
N HIS A 65 -13.58 16.52 3.89
CA HIS A 65 -13.24 17.70 3.08
C HIS A 65 -12.95 18.90 3.97
#